data_AF-A0A920ELZ1-F1
#
_entry.id   AF-A0A920ELZ1-F1
#
_cell.length_a   1.000
_cell.length_b   1.000
_cell.length_c   1.000
_cell.angle_alpha   90.00
_cell.angle_beta   90.00
_cell.angle_gamma   90.00
#
_symmetry.space_group_name_H-M   'P 1'
#
loop_
_entity.id
_entity.type
_entity.pdbx_description
1 polymer ?
#
loop_
_entity_poly.entity_id
_entity_poly.type
_entity_poly.pdbx_seq_one_letter_code
_entity_poly.pdbx_strand_id
1 'polypeptide(L)' 'MTLIIGTLFFFAVGYFAYNFGQCVAKFSRLNKFINQKIFGAGFLVFYVYFVITNQEKIIDAFMAPLR' A
#
# COMPACT_ATOMS: atom_id res chain seq x y z
N MET A 1 -11.88 19.35 1.38
CA MET A 1 -11.32 18.75 2.61
C MET A 1 -11.16 17.24 2.48
N THR A 2 -12.21 16.51 2.08
CA THR A 2 -12.20 15.04 1.92
C THR A 2 -11.18 14.52 0.92
N LEU A 3 -11.04 15.17 -0.25
CA LEU A 3 -10.00 14.84 -1.23
C LEU A 3 -8.59 14.97 -0.65
N ILE A 4 -8.32 16.05 0.09
CA ILE A 4 -7.00 16.31 0.68
C ILE A 4 -6.65 15.23 1.71
N ILE A 5 -7.59 14.89 2.58
CA ILE A 5 -7.41 13.84 3.60
C ILE A 5 -7.22 12.48 2.93
N GLY A 6 -8.08 12.12 1.96
CA GLY A 6 -7.97 10.86 1.23
C GLY A 6 -6.63 10.71 0.50
N THR A 7 -6.15 11.78 -0.15
CA THR A 7 -4.85 11.79 -0.82
C THR A 7 -3.70 11.63 0.17
N LEU A 8 -3.74 12.31 1.32
CA LEU A 8 -2.73 12.15 2.38
C LEU A 8 -2.67 10.71 2.89
N PHE A 9 -3.82 10.10 3.19
CA PHE A 9 -3.88 8.70 3.63
C PHE A 9 -3.40 7.74 2.54
N PHE A 10 -3.75 7.97 1.28
CA PHE A 10 -3.28 7.16 0.17
C PHE A 10 -1.75 7.15 0.06
N PHE A 11 -1.12 8.32 0.15
CA PHE A 11 0.34 8.40 0.13
C PHE A 11 0.99 7.82 1.39
N ALA A 12 0.40 8.02 2.57
CA ALA A 12 0.91 7.44 3.81
C ALA A 12 0.90 5.90 3.78
N VAL A 13 -0.22 5.30 3.37
CA VAL A 13 -0.35 3.85 3.23
C VAL A 13 0.51 3.31 2.09
N GLY A 14 0.62 4.05 0.98
CA GLY A 14 1.53 3.71 -0.11
C GLY A 14 3.00 3.69 0.33
N TYR A 15 3.44 4.70 1.08
CA TYR A 15 4.80 4.73 1.65
C TYR A 15 5.02 3.58 2.63
N PHE A 16 4.02 3.27 3.46
CA PHE A 16 4.06 2.08 4.31
C PHE A 16 4.22 0.79 3.49
N ALA A 17 3.41 0.59 2.43
CA ALA A 17 3.49 -0.59 1.57
C ALA A 17 4.88 -0.75 0.91
N TYR A 18 5.47 0.35 0.45
CA TYR A 18 6.83 0.35 -0.13
C TYR A 18 7.90 -0.11 0.87
N ASN A 19 7.86 0.42 2.11
CA ASN A 19 8.81 0.03 3.15
C ASN A 19 8.55 -1.38 3.68
N PHE A 20 7.28 -1.77 3.81
CA PHE A 20 6.89 -3.11 4.20
C PHE A 20 7.39 -4.15 3.19
N GLY A 21 7.22 -3.90 1.89
CA GLY A 21 7.77 -4.75 0.83
C GLY A 21 9.30 -4.91 0.95
N GLN A 22 10.03 -3.82 1.16
CA GLN A 22 11.48 -3.90 1.40
C GLN A 22 11.84 -4.75 2.62
N CYS A 23 11.10 -4.61 3.73
CA CYS A 23 11.27 -5.44 4.91
C CYS A 23 11.03 -6.91 4.58
N VAL A 24 9.93 -7.24 3.89
CA VAL A 24 9.62 -8.62 3.47
C VAL A 24 10.73 -9.19 2.60
N ALA A 25 11.26 -8.42 1.65
CA ALA A 25 12.39 -8.84 0.80
C ALA A 25 13.65 -9.19 1.60
N LYS A 26 13.90 -8.44 2.69
CA LYS A 26 15.04 -8.67 3.58
C LYS A 26 14.82 -9.89 4.48
N PHE A 27 13.65 -9.98 5.12
CA PHE A 27 13.30 -11.10 6.02
C PHE A 27 13.28 -12.45 5.30
N SER A 28 12.68 -12.50 4.12
CA SER A 28 12.60 -13.71 3.28
C SER A 28 13.90 -14.03 2.54
N ARG A 29 14.95 -13.21 2.71
CA ARG A 29 16.21 -13.27 1.92
C ARG A 29 16.02 -13.17 0.41
N LEU A 30 14.85 -12.74 -0.07
CA LEU A 30 14.61 -12.45 -1.48
C LEU A 30 15.54 -11.36 -2.02
N ASN A 31 16.10 -10.51 -1.14
CA ASN A 31 17.12 -9.53 -1.49
C ASN A 31 18.37 -10.15 -2.18
N LYS A 32 18.58 -11.47 -2.09
CA LYS A 32 19.65 -12.18 -2.82
C LYS A 32 19.33 -12.38 -4.31
N PHE A 33 18.04 -12.39 -4.67
CA PHE A 33 17.56 -12.63 -6.04
C PHE A 33 17.06 -11.35 -6.71
N ILE A 34 16.37 -10.49 -5.95
CA ILE A 34 15.75 -9.26 -6.44
C ILE A 34 16.12 -8.14 -5.48
N ASN A 35 16.55 -6.99 -5.99
CA ASN A 35 16.86 -5.83 -5.17
C ASN A 35 15.66 -5.44 -4.28
N GLN A 36 15.88 -5.29 -2.98
CA GLN A 36 14.85 -4.91 -2.01
C GLN A 36 14.02 -3.69 -2.44
N LYS A 37 14.63 -2.69 -3.10
CA LYS A 37 13.92 -1.49 -3.58
C LYS A 37 12.94 -1.81 -4.70
N ILE A 38 13.30 -2.75 -5.59
CA ILE A 38 12.43 -3.22 -6.68
C ILE A 38 11.26 -4.01 -6.09
N PHE A 39 11.53 -4.87 -5.10
CA PHE A 39 10.49 -5.62 -4.42
C PHE A 39 9.53 -4.69 -3.65
N GLY A 40 10.05 -3.64 -3.00
CA GLY A 40 9.25 -2.57 -2.41
C GLY A 40 8.38 -1.85 -3.44
N ALA A 41 8.93 -1.52 -4.62
CA ALA A 41 8.16 -0.92 -5.70
C ALA A 41 7.05 -1.85 -6.21
N GLY A 42 7.29 -3.16 -6.26
CA GLY A 42 6.27 -4.16 -6.57
C GLY A 42 5.10 -4.14 -5.57
N PHE A 43 5.40 -4.02 -4.28
CA PHE A 43 4.38 -3.85 -3.24
C PHE A 43 3.59 -2.53 -3.37
N LEU A 44 4.26 -1.44 -3.73
CA LEU A 44 3.59 -0.17 -4.03
C LEU A 44 2.63 -0.31 -5.21
N VAL A 45 3.06 -0.94 -6.31
CA VAL A 45 2.21 -1.18 -7.49
C VAL A 45 1.03 -2.06 -7.13
N PHE A 46 1.26 -3.12 -6.35
CA PHE A 46 0.20 -3.98 -5.85
C PHE A 46 -0.80 -3.20 -4.99
N TYR A 47 -0.33 -2.34 -4.09
CA TYR A 47 -1.19 -1.47 -3.29
C TYR A 47 -2.06 -0.55 -4.15
N VAL A 48 -1.47 0.14 -5.13
CA VAL A 48 -2.20 1.03 -6.04
C VAL A 48 -3.29 0.25 -6.79
N TYR A 49 -2.94 -0.91 -7.34
CA TYR A 49 -3.88 -1.80 -8.03
C TYR A 49 -5.01 -2.27 -7.11
N PHE A 50 -4.68 -2.70 -5.89
CA PHE A 50 -5.65 -3.14 -4.89
C PHE A 50 -6.65 -2.03 -4.55
N VAL A 51 -6.17 -0.81 -4.34
CA VAL A 51 -7.03 0.34 -4.04
C VAL A 51 -7.95 0.67 -5.20
N ILE A 52 -7.42 0.75 -6.43
CA ILE A 52 -8.22 1.09 -7.63
C ILE A 52 -9.31 0.03 -7.88
N THR A 53 -8.98 -1.26 -7.71
CA THR A 53 -9.93 -2.35 -7.96
C THR A 53 -10.97 -2.55 -6.86
N ASN A 54 -10.74 -2.02 -5.65
CA ASN A 54 -11.62 -2.24 -4.50
C ASN A 54 -12.09 -0.94 -3.84
N GLN A 55 -12.10 0.19 -4.56
CA GLN A 55 -12.44 1.51 -3.99
C GLN A 55 -13.73 1.50 -3.18
N GLU A 56 -14.81 0.92 -3.72
CA GLU A 56 -16.12 0.89 -3.06
C GLU A 56 -16.07 0.14 -1.72
N LYS A 57 -15.43 -1.02 -1.69
CA LYS A 57 -15.29 -1.84 -0.47
C LYS A 57 -14.41 -1.16 0.58
N ILE A 58 -13.36 -0.45 0.15
CA ILE A 58 -12.48 0.29 1.05
C ILE A 58 -13.23 1.45 1.70
N ILE A 59 -14.02 2.19 0.92
CA ILE A 59 -14.83 3.29 1.43
C ILE A 59 -15.90 2.74 2.41
N ASP A 60 -16.59 1.67 2.04
CA ASP A 60 -17.61 1.05 2.89
C ASP A 60 -17.00 0.55 4.21
N ALA A 61 -15.84 -0.13 4.17
CA ALA A 61 -15.12 -0.56 5.36
C ALA A 61 -14.65 0.61 6.24
N PHE A 62 -14.25 1.73 5.64
CA PHE A 62 -13.84 2.93 6.37
C PHE A 62 -15.03 3.65 7.02
N MET A 63 -16.20 3.59 6.40
CA MET A 63 -17.44 4.21 6.89
C MET A 63 -18.22 3.30 7.85
N ALA A 64 -17.91 2.00 7.90
CA ALA A 64 -18.56 1.03 8.78
C ALA A 64 -18.59 1.44 10.28
N PRO A 65 -17.55 2.07 10.87
CA PRO A 65 -17.59 2.53 12.26
C PRO A 65 -18.49 3.76 12.49
N LEU A 66 -18.89 4.45 11.41
CA LEU A 66 -19.76 5.64 11.44
C LEU A 66 -21.24 5.31 11.16
N ARG A 67 -21.54 4.03 10.94
CA ARG A 67 -22.87 3.50 10.64
C ARG A 67 -23.46 2.83 11.87
#